data_AF-A0A9W7EB34-F1
#
_entry.id   AF-A0A9W7EB34-F1
#
_cell.length_a   1.000
_cell.length_b   1.000
_cell.length_c   1.000
_cell.angle_alpha   90.00
_cell.angle_beta   90.00
_cell.angle_gamma   90.00
#
_symmetry.space_group_name_H-M   'P 1'
#
loop_
_entity.id
_entity.type
_entity.pdbx_description
1 polymer ?
#
loop_
_entity_poly.entity_id
_entity_poly.type
_entity_poly.pdbx_seq_one_letter_code
_entity_poly.pdbx_strand_id
1 'polypeptide(L)'
;MGGPSKFGGAKVIGMTSKQEMPPPGGYPKVKHARYLPNRGPSGAALWLGSAFVIGVGFYMTGQENLRRNADKLEKRAARLSLYPFLQAEEDLRYLEREKGMLKEEAELMQGKKGWVVGDTIWNRKGVWRPPTTGV
;
A
#
# COMPACT_ATOMS: atom_id res chain seq x y z
N MET A 1 81.76 -33.33 -87.41
CA MET A 1 81.70 -31.88 -87.15
C MET A 1 80.24 -31.50 -86.95
N GLY A 2 79.91 -30.86 -85.84
CA GLY A 2 78.55 -30.42 -85.50
C GLY A 2 78.41 -30.27 -83.99
N GLY A 3 78.79 -29.09 -83.46
CA GLY A 3 78.86 -28.81 -82.02
C GLY A 3 77.49 -28.79 -81.32
N PRO A 4 77.45 -28.94 -79.99
CA PRO A 4 76.20 -29.07 -79.24
C PRO A 4 75.40 -27.76 -79.16
N SER A 5 74.09 -27.89 -79.40
CA SER A 5 73.07 -26.84 -79.35
C SER A 5 72.75 -26.41 -77.91
N LYS A 6 72.70 -25.09 -77.69
CA LYS A 6 72.35 -24.45 -76.42
C LYS A 6 70.83 -24.26 -76.32
N PHE A 7 70.12 -25.13 -75.61
CA PHE A 7 68.82 -24.82 -75.03
C PHE A 7 68.74 -25.44 -73.63
N GLY A 8 68.92 -24.59 -72.62
CA GLY A 8 68.79 -24.96 -71.21
C GLY A 8 67.33 -25.20 -70.84
N GLY A 9 67.08 -26.31 -70.14
CA GLY A 9 65.75 -26.67 -69.65
C GLY A 9 65.24 -25.66 -68.62
N ALA A 10 64.17 -24.94 -68.97
CA ALA A 10 63.39 -24.16 -68.02
C ALA A 10 62.44 -25.10 -67.27
N LYS A 11 62.69 -25.29 -65.97
CA LYS A 11 61.83 -26.02 -65.05
C LYS A 11 60.51 -25.26 -64.91
N VAL A 12 59.37 -25.86 -65.28
CA VAL A 12 58.04 -25.33 -64.96
C VAL A 12 57.82 -25.51 -63.46
N ILE A 13 58.33 -24.56 -62.67
CA ILE A 13 58.01 -24.43 -61.25
C ILE A 13 56.85 -23.45 -61.13
N GLY A 14 55.72 -23.93 -60.60
CA GLY A 14 54.73 -23.05 -59.97
C GLY A 14 53.51 -22.72 -60.81
N MET A 15 52.58 -23.67 -60.94
CA MET A 15 51.16 -23.34 -60.86
C MET A 15 50.69 -23.69 -59.45
N THR A 16 50.95 -22.81 -58.50
CA THR A 16 50.46 -22.96 -57.12
C THR A 16 49.05 -22.37 -57.07
N SER A 17 48.05 -23.19 -56.77
CA SER A 17 46.68 -22.71 -56.53
C SER A 17 46.70 -21.69 -55.40
N LYS A 18 45.96 -20.59 -55.55
CA LYS A 18 45.80 -19.58 -54.50
C LYS A 18 44.93 -20.18 -53.40
N GLN A 19 45.56 -20.88 -52.46
CA GLN A 19 44.91 -21.47 -51.31
C GLN A 19 44.54 -20.34 -50.33
N GLU A 20 43.31 -20.36 -49.83
CA GLU A 20 42.89 -19.47 -48.74
C GLU A 20 43.70 -19.83 -47.49
N MET A 21 44.55 -18.91 -47.06
CA MET A 21 45.41 -19.05 -45.89
C MET A 21 45.05 -17.95 -44.89
N PRO A 22 45.23 -18.19 -43.57
CA PRO A 22 45.11 -17.11 -42.61
C PRO A 22 46.10 -15.99 -42.96
N PRO A 23 45.76 -14.72 -42.68
CA PRO A 23 46.65 -13.61 -42.96
C PRO A 23 48.00 -13.84 -42.27
N PRO A 24 49.12 -13.40 -42.89
CA PRO A 24 50.44 -13.49 -42.25
C PRO A 24 50.41 -12.65 -40.96
N GLY A 25 50.32 -13.33 -39.80
CA GLY A 25 50.09 -12.72 -38.48
C GLY A 25 48.91 -13.29 -37.68
N GLY A 26 48.06 -14.12 -38.31
CA GLY A 26 46.92 -14.76 -37.65
C GLY A 26 45.74 -13.84 -37.37
N TYR A 27 44.64 -14.41 -36.86
CA TYR A 27 43.44 -13.64 -36.50
C TYR A 27 43.54 -13.04 -35.09
N PRO A 28 42.86 -11.91 -34.82
CA PRO A 28 42.78 -11.38 -33.47
C PRO A 28 42.16 -12.40 -32.52
N LYS A 29 42.65 -12.43 -31.27
CA LYS A 29 42.15 -13.35 -30.25
C LYS A 29 40.68 -13.06 -29.95
N VAL A 30 39.82 -14.01 -30.27
CA VAL A 30 38.39 -13.94 -29.90
C VAL A 30 38.26 -14.19 -28.39
N LYS A 31 37.64 -13.24 -27.68
CA LYS A 31 37.31 -13.41 -26.26
C LYS A 31 36.15 -14.40 -26.15
N HIS A 32 36.45 -15.63 -25.73
CA HIS A 32 35.47 -16.71 -25.57
C HIS A 32 34.94 -16.80 -24.12
N ALA A 33 35.60 -16.13 -23.17
CA ALA A 33 35.19 -16.13 -21.77
C ALA A 33 33.98 -15.21 -21.52
N ARG A 34 33.13 -15.61 -20.56
CA ARG A 34 31.95 -14.83 -20.14
C ARG A 34 32.38 -13.50 -19.52
N TYR A 35 31.89 -12.38 -20.05
CA TYR A 35 32.12 -11.05 -19.49
C TYR A 35 30.91 -10.60 -18.65
N LEU A 36 30.94 -10.88 -17.34
CA LEU A 36 29.95 -10.38 -16.38
C LEU A 36 30.62 -9.39 -15.41
N PRO A 37 30.56 -8.08 -15.68
CA PRO A 37 30.99 -7.10 -14.72
C PRO A 37 30.02 -7.07 -13.54
N ASN A 38 30.54 -6.98 -12.31
CA ASN A 38 29.72 -6.73 -11.13
C ASN A 38 29.14 -5.31 -11.24
N ARG A 39 27.87 -5.22 -11.62
CA ARG A 39 27.13 -3.97 -11.78
C ARG A 39 26.23 -3.76 -10.57
N GLY A 40 26.31 -2.59 -9.97
CA GLY A 40 25.45 -2.16 -8.87
C GLY A 40 26.22 -1.75 -7.62
N PRO A 41 25.53 -1.05 -6.69
CA PRO A 41 26.09 -0.70 -5.40
C PRO A 41 26.36 -1.97 -4.57
N SER A 42 27.30 -1.88 -3.63
CA SER A 42 27.60 -2.99 -2.71
C SER A 42 26.38 -3.33 -1.85
N GLY A 43 26.29 -4.57 -1.37
CA GLY A 43 25.20 -5.00 -0.48
C GLY A 43 25.10 -4.14 0.79
N ALA A 44 26.23 -3.69 1.32
CA ALA A 44 26.28 -2.77 2.46
C ALA A 44 25.70 -1.38 2.10
N ALA A 45 25.99 -0.86 0.91
CA ALA A 45 25.43 0.41 0.45
C ALA A 45 23.91 0.33 0.27
N LEU A 46 23.39 -0.79 -0.24
CA LEU A 46 21.95 -1.02 -0.32
C LEU A 46 21.29 -1.09 1.06
N TRP A 47 21.91 -1.78 2.01
CA TRP A 47 21.41 -1.88 3.39
C TRP A 47 21.39 -0.54 4.11
N LEU A 48 22.46 0.25 4.00
CA LEU A 48 22.50 1.58 4.61
C LEU A 48 21.52 2.53 3.95
N GLY A 49 21.40 2.48 2.61
CA GLY A 49 20.43 3.28 1.88
C GLY A 49 18.98 2.96 2.30
N SER A 50 18.63 1.68 2.40
CA SER A 50 17.28 1.27 2.81
C SER A 50 17.00 1.61 4.27
N ALA A 51 17.93 1.33 5.19
CA ALA A 51 17.79 1.68 6.60
C ALA A 51 17.64 3.20 6.81
N PHE A 52 18.37 4.01 6.05
CA PHE A 52 18.27 5.46 6.11
C PHE A 52 16.89 5.96 5.65
N VAL A 53 16.41 5.49 4.49
CA VAL A 53 15.08 5.86 3.97
C VAL A 53 13.97 5.47 4.96
N ILE A 54 14.07 4.27 5.53
CA ILE A 54 13.12 3.79 6.54
C ILE A 54 13.17 4.67 7.80
N GLY A 55 14.37 4.96 8.32
CA GLY A 55 14.55 5.79 9.51
C GLY A 55 13.96 7.20 9.35
N VAL A 56 14.22 7.84 8.21
CA VAL A 56 13.65 9.15 7.87
C VAL A 56 12.13 9.06 7.74
N GLY A 57 11.61 8.02 7.08
CA GLY A 57 10.17 7.79 6.94
C GLY A 57 9.45 7.67 8.28
N PHE A 58 10.02 6.92 9.23
CA PHE A 58 9.48 6.79 10.58
C PHE A 58 9.50 8.11 11.35
N TYR A 59 10.57 8.90 11.23
CA TYR A 59 10.65 10.21 11.86
C TYR A 59 9.54 11.15 11.35
N MET A 60 9.37 11.26 10.03
CA MET A 60 8.32 12.08 9.42
C MET A 60 6.92 11.61 9.82
N THR A 61 6.68 10.30 9.85
CA THR A 61 5.41 9.71 10.27
C THR A 61 5.11 10.00 11.75
N GLY A 62 6.13 9.96 12.61
CA GLY A 62 6.01 10.31 14.04
C GLY A 62 5.56 11.75 14.24
N GLN A 63 6.19 12.70 13.53
CA GLN A 63 5.82 14.12 13.59
C GLN A 63 4.37 14.35 13.12
N GLU A 64 3.96 13.67 12.05
CA GLU A 64 2.61 13.80 11.51
C GLU A 64 1.55 13.18 12.46
N ASN A 65 1.86 12.06 13.11
CA ASN A 65 0.97 11.47 14.10
C ASN A 65 0.71 12.40 15.29
N LEU A 66 1.71 13.18 15.71
CA LEU A 66 1.54 14.18 16.76
C LEU A 66 0.57 15.29 16.32
N ARG A 67 0.73 15.80 15.09
CA ARG A 67 -0.18 16.80 14.50
C ARG A 67 -1.61 16.28 14.39
N ARG A 68 -1.79 15.08 13.83
CA ARG A 68 -3.11 14.43 13.72
C ARG A 68 -3.78 14.21 15.08
N ASN A 69 -3.00 13.96 16.12
CA ASN A 69 -3.55 13.83 17.47
C ASN A 69 -4.01 15.20 18.01
N ALA A 70 -3.28 16.28 17.73
CA ALA A 70 -3.70 17.63 18.06
C ALA A 70 -5.01 17.99 17.33
N ASP A 71 -5.12 17.72 16.03
CA ASP A 71 -6.34 17.99 15.24
C ASP A 71 -7.54 17.18 15.77
N LYS A 72 -7.32 15.91 16.14
CA LYS A 72 -8.36 15.08 16.75
C LYS A 72 -8.78 15.61 18.12
N LEU A 73 -7.84 16.14 18.90
CA LEU A 73 -8.13 16.74 20.20
C LEU A 73 -8.97 18.01 20.04
N GLU A 74 -8.60 18.88 19.09
CA GLU A 74 -9.37 20.07 18.75
C GLU A 74 -10.80 19.70 18.31
N LYS A 75 -10.94 18.74 17.40
CA LYS A 75 -12.26 18.24 16.95
C LYS A 75 -13.09 17.67 18.10
N ARG A 76 -12.46 16.97 19.05
CA ARG A 76 -13.15 16.44 20.24
C ARG A 76 -13.59 17.58 21.16
N ALA A 77 -12.74 18.58 21.39
CA ALA A 77 -13.05 19.74 22.20
C ALA A 77 -14.24 20.52 21.61
N ALA A 78 -14.25 20.76 20.30
CA ALA A 78 -15.36 21.39 19.59
C ALA A 78 -16.67 20.60 19.67
N ARG A 79 -16.60 19.26 19.69
CA ARG A 79 -17.79 18.43 19.91
C ARG A 79 -18.28 18.50 21.35
N LEU A 80 -17.38 18.42 22.32
CA LEU A 80 -17.72 18.46 23.74
C LEU A 80 -18.42 19.78 24.12
N SER A 81 -18.01 20.91 23.51
CA SER A 81 -18.66 22.20 23.75
C SER A 81 -20.10 22.26 23.22
N LEU A 82 -20.38 21.61 22.08
CA LEU A 82 -21.71 21.56 21.47
C LEU A 82 -22.60 20.45 22.03
N TYR A 83 -22.00 19.40 22.58
CA TYR A 83 -22.69 18.20 23.07
C TYR A 83 -23.85 18.48 24.04
N PRO A 84 -23.69 19.29 25.12
CA PRO A 84 -24.78 19.49 26.08
C PRO A 84 -26.00 20.20 25.46
N PHE A 85 -25.77 21.08 24.49
CA PHE A 85 -26.86 21.76 23.79
C PHE A 85 -27.65 20.78 22.91
N LEU A 86 -26.95 20.00 22.09
CA LEU A 86 -27.58 18.98 21.24
C LEU A 86 -28.30 17.90 22.06
N GLN A 87 -27.73 17.49 23.19
CA GLN A 87 -28.36 16.54 24.11
C GLN A 87 -29.66 17.12 24.67
N ALA A 88 -29.67 18.39 25.08
CA ALA A 88 -30.88 19.03 25.59
C ALA A 88 -31.99 19.12 24.53
N GLU A 89 -31.66 19.45 23.27
CA GLU A 89 -32.63 19.46 22.18
C GLU A 89 -33.23 18.07 21.92
N GLU A 90 -32.40 17.03 21.91
CA GLU A 90 -32.87 15.65 21.71
C GLU A 90 -33.68 15.14 22.91
N ASP A 91 -33.31 15.51 24.15
CA ASP A 91 -34.08 15.19 25.34
C ASP A 91 -35.49 15.82 25.28
N LEU A 92 -35.61 17.07 24.84
CA LEU A 92 -36.91 17.74 24.64
C LEU A 92 -37.75 17.01 23.59
N ARG A 93 -37.16 16.73 22.43
CA ARG A 93 -37.82 15.98 21.34
C ARG A 93 -38.27 14.59 21.80
N TYR A 94 -37.44 13.91 22.58
CA TYR A 94 -37.75 12.59 23.14
C TYR A 94 -38.95 12.66 24.09
N LEU A 95 -38.99 13.63 25.00
CA LEU A 95 -40.11 13.82 25.94
C LEU A 95 -41.42 14.13 25.21
N GLU A 96 -41.38 14.92 24.14
CA GLU A 96 -42.56 15.19 23.30
C GLU A 96 -43.06 13.91 22.61
N ARG A 97 -42.16 13.12 22.05
CA ARG A 97 -42.49 11.83 21.45
C ARG A 97 -43.10 10.87 22.46
N GLU A 98 -42.48 10.72 23.64
CA GLU A 98 -42.97 9.86 24.72
C GLU A 98 -44.37 10.27 25.19
N LYS A 99 -44.62 11.59 25.34
CA LYS A 99 -45.96 12.10 25.66
C LYS A 99 -47.00 11.70 24.61
N GLY A 100 -46.64 11.68 23.33
CA GLY A 100 -47.50 11.19 22.26
C GLY A 100 -47.78 9.69 22.39
N MET A 101 -46.72 8.88 22.52
CA MET A 101 -46.82 7.43 22.65
C MET A 101 -47.66 7.01 23.87
N LEU A 102 -47.52 7.68 25.01
CA LEU A 102 -48.30 7.39 26.22
C LEU A 102 -49.78 7.73 26.05
N LYS A 103 -50.12 8.78 25.28
CA LYS A 103 -51.52 9.10 24.95
C LYS A 103 -52.12 8.04 24.03
N GLU A 104 -51.40 7.66 22.99
CA GLU A 104 -51.82 6.59 22.06
C GLU A 104 -51.98 5.25 22.80
N GLU A 105 -51.03 4.90 23.68
CA GLU A 105 -51.11 3.70 24.52
C GLU A 105 -52.35 3.75 25.44
N ALA A 106 -52.61 4.90 26.07
CA ALA A 106 -53.77 5.09 26.93
C ALA A 106 -55.10 4.93 26.18
N GLU A 107 -55.17 5.38 24.92
CA GLU A 107 -56.34 5.23 24.06
C GLU A 107 -56.52 3.78 23.58
N LEU A 108 -55.43 3.13 23.15
CA LEU A 108 -55.48 1.75 22.62
C LEU A 108 -55.77 0.70 23.70
N MET A 109 -55.33 0.94 24.95
CA MET A 109 -55.45 -0.02 26.04
C MET A 109 -56.71 0.17 26.91
N GLN A 110 -57.64 1.04 26.50
CA GLN A 110 -58.92 1.22 27.20
C GLN A 110 -59.72 -0.09 27.17
N GLY A 111 -59.80 -0.76 28.33
CA GLY A 111 -60.58 -1.99 28.50
C GLY A 111 -59.77 -3.27 28.76
N LYS A 112 -58.43 -3.22 28.72
CA LYS A 112 -57.60 -4.38 29.06
C LYS A 112 -57.34 -4.47 30.57
N LYS A 113 -57.84 -5.53 31.22
CA LYS A 113 -57.65 -5.77 32.66
C LYS A 113 -56.16 -6.02 32.99
N GLY A 114 -55.62 -5.25 33.93
CA GLY A 114 -54.25 -5.40 34.44
C GLY A 114 -53.17 -4.66 33.64
N TRP A 115 -53.54 -3.85 32.64
CA TRP A 115 -52.59 -2.97 31.94
C TRP A 115 -52.50 -1.61 32.63
N VAL A 116 -51.27 -1.18 32.93
CA VAL A 116 -50.98 0.15 33.48
C VAL A 116 -50.17 0.91 32.43
N VAL A 117 -50.71 2.03 31.95
CA VAL A 117 -50.08 2.86 30.92
C VAL A 117 -48.75 3.41 31.45
N GLY A 118 -47.69 3.31 30.64
CA GLY A 118 -46.37 3.82 31.00
C GLY A 118 -45.67 3.07 32.13
N ASP A 119 -46.13 1.86 32.51
CA ASP A 119 -45.38 1.04 33.47
C ASP A 119 -44.10 0.49 32.82
N THR A 120 -43.05 0.37 33.62
CA THR A 120 -41.75 -0.09 33.12
C THR A 120 -41.70 -1.60 33.09
N ILE A 121 -41.18 -2.17 32.00
CA ILE A 121 -40.95 -3.63 31.86
C ILE A 121 -39.93 -4.15 32.89
N TRP A 122 -39.08 -3.26 33.41
CA TRP A 122 -37.96 -3.61 34.29
C TRP A 122 -38.39 -3.81 35.74
N ASN A 123 -37.85 -4.86 36.37
CA ASN A 123 -38.11 -5.16 37.78
C ASN A 123 -37.56 -4.10 38.75
N ARG A 124 -36.46 -3.43 38.40
CA ARG A 124 -35.89 -2.34 39.21
C ARG A 124 -36.58 -1.03 38.85
N LYS A 125 -37.49 -0.58 39.72
CA LYS A 125 -38.18 0.71 39.59
C LYS A 125 -37.26 1.88 40.01
N GLY A 126 -37.48 3.05 39.41
CA GLY A 126 -36.76 4.31 39.73
C GLY A 126 -35.50 4.59 38.91
N VAL A 127 -35.13 3.72 37.96
CA VAL A 127 -34.05 3.98 37.01
C VAL A 127 -34.64 4.06 35.61
N TRP A 128 -34.52 5.21 34.97
CA TRP A 128 -34.92 5.37 33.57
C TRP A 128 -33.93 4.65 32.65
N ARG A 129 -34.46 4.07 31.57
CA ARG A 129 -33.67 3.41 30.52
C ARG A 129 -34.24 3.82 29.16
N PRO A 130 -33.38 3.98 28.14
CA PRO A 130 -33.86 4.26 26.80
C PRO A 130 -34.71 3.08 26.29
N PRO A 131 -35.76 3.37 25.50
CA PRO A 131 -36.58 2.33 24.91
C PRO A 131 -35.73 1.51 23.93
N THR A 132 -35.98 0.21 23.87
CA THR A 132 -35.35 -0.65 22.87
C THR A 132 -35.89 -0.28 21.50
N THR A 133 -35.04 0.24 20.63
CA THR A 133 -35.34 0.35 19.21
C THR A 133 -35.35 -1.07 18.65
N GLY A 134 -36.51 -1.59 18.27
CA GLY A 134 -36.61 -2.83 17.52
C GLY A 134 -35.96 -2.64 16.16
N VAL A 135 -34.71 -3.08 16.04
CA VAL A 135 -34.02 -3.29 14.77
C VAL A 135 -33.76 -4.78 14.64
#